data_AF-A0A7J8U8K6-F1
#
_entry.id   AF-A0A7J8U8K6-F1
#
_cell.length_a   1.000
_cell.length_b   1.000
_cell.length_c   1.000
_cell.angle_alpha   90.00
_cell.angle_beta   90.00
_cell.angle_gamma   90.00
#
_symmetry.space_group_name_H-M   'P 1'
#
loop_
_entity.id
_entity.type
_entity.pdbx_description
1 polymer ?
#
loop_
_entity_poly.entity_id
_entity_poly.type
_entity_poly.pdbx_seq_one_letter_code
_entity_poly.pdbx_strand_id
1 'polypeptide(L)'
;MKNVSELSTLCEIDACAIMYNPYETQTEVWPSPMGVQQVLSKFNNIPKMEQSKKMENQESFLSKKITKVAKQLKNHCKEIWEKEMTQCSTTFVAKGDIDMRINELSKTPLNPQSATSSLSSSVVTLAPMIMVMPEAMSRTSTEEIRQTEVDNMEMMNNNNPQTHVGGNEIVIARNRA
;
A
#
# COMPACT_ATOMS: atom_id res chain seq x y z
N MET A 1 25.17 8.83 -15.23
CA MET A 1 24.48 7.63 -15.80
C MET A 1 24.97 6.25 -15.29
N LYS A 2 25.43 6.12 -14.03
CA LYS A 2 25.98 4.84 -13.52
C LYS A 2 24.93 3.73 -13.39
N ASN A 3 23.76 4.05 -12.83
CA ASN A 3 22.69 3.07 -12.60
C ASN A 3 22.21 2.40 -13.89
N VAL A 4 22.06 3.17 -14.98
CA VAL A 4 21.64 2.63 -16.28
C VAL A 4 22.72 1.72 -16.87
N SER A 5 23.99 2.07 -16.70
CA SER A 5 25.11 1.22 -17.15
C SER A 5 25.21 -0.09 -16.37
N GLU A 6 25.01 -0.06 -15.06
CA GLU A 6 24.99 -1.25 -14.21
C GLU A 6 23.78 -2.12 -14.56
N LEU A 7 22.60 -1.55 -14.75
CA LEU A 7 21.40 -2.28 -15.15
C LEU A 7 21.61 -2.97 -16.51
N SER A 8 22.14 -2.24 -17.51
CA SER A 8 22.44 -2.78 -18.83
C SER A 8 23.40 -3.97 -18.75
N THR A 9 24.43 -3.85 -17.91
CA THR A 9 25.45 -4.90 -17.74
C THR A 9 24.91 -6.11 -16.98
N LEU A 10 24.28 -5.90 -15.81
CA LEU A 10 23.80 -6.97 -14.93
C LEU A 10 22.65 -7.76 -15.52
N CYS A 11 21.81 -7.12 -16.32
CA CYS A 11 20.65 -7.76 -16.95
C CYS A 11 20.90 -8.14 -18.42
N GLU A 12 22.09 -7.86 -18.96
CA GLU A 12 22.46 -8.10 -20.37
C GLU A 12 21.42 -7.54 -21.36
N ILE A 13 20.99 -6.30 -21.08
CA ILE A 13 19.94 -5.62 -21.84
C ILE A 13 20.50 -4.46 -22.66
N ASP A 14 19.92 -4.23 -23.83
CA ASP A 14 20.10 -2.99 -24.57
C ASP A 14 19.32 -1.88 -23.86
N ALA A 15 20.02 -0.91 -23.29
CA ALA A 15 19.42 0.23 -22.63
C ALA A 15 20.00 1.55 -23.13
N CYS A 16 19.19 2.60 -23.07
CA CYS A 16 19.64 3.97 -23.27
C CYS A 16 18.86 4.90 -22.35
N ALA A 17 19.44 6.06 -22.06
CA ALA A 17 18.71 7.07 -21.31
C ALA A 17 19.02 8.48 -21.81
N ILE A 18 17.98 9.31 -21.76
CA ILE A 18 17.94 10.69 -22.26
C ILE A 18 17.42 11.55 -21.10
N MET A 19 18.25 12.47 -20.62
CA MET A 19 17.93 13.33 -19.50
C MET A 19 17.83 14.77 -19.96
N TYR A 20 16.64 15.35 -19.81
CA TYR A 20 16.38 16.75 -20.11
C TYR A 20 16.49 17.60 -18.84
N ASN A 21 17.40 18.55 -18.83
CA ASN A 21 17.48 19.60 -17.82
C ASN A 21 16.90 20.91 -18.40
N PRO A 22 15.80 21.46 -17.87
CA PRO A 22 15.20 22.68 -18.39
C PRO A 22 16.08 23.93 -18.24
N TYR A 23 17.13 23.85 -17.42
CA TYR A 23 18.09 24.94 -17.20
C TYR A 23 19.35 24.83 -18.05
N GLU A 24 19.53 23.71 -18.77
CA GLU A 24 20.66 23.49 -19.67
C GLU A 24 20.15 23.35 -21.11
N THR A 25 20.90 23.87 -22.06
CA THR A 25 20.55 23.75 -23.49
C THR A 25 20.87 22.38 -24.06
N GLN A 26 21.75 21.62 -23.41
CA GLN A 26 22.20 20.32 -23.86
C GLN A 26 21.50 19.21 -23.08
N THR A 27 20.99 18.21 -23.80
CA THR A 27 20.44 16.99 -23.21
C THR A 27 21.58 16.02 -22.90
N GLU A 28 21.61 15.49 -21.67
CA GLU A 28 22.55 14.41 -21.34
C GLU A 28 22.02 13.09 -21.91
N VAL A 29 22.87 12.38 -22.65
CA VAL A 29 22.49 11.13 -23.32
C VAL A 29 23.53 10.04 -23.07
N TRP A 30 23.05 8.81 -22.87
CA TRP A 30 23.89 7.62 -22.66
C TRP A 30 23.37 6.44 -23.46
N PRO A 31 24.25 5.57 -24.03
CA PRO A 31 25.71 5.53 -23.85
C PRO A 31 26.51 6.53 -24.70
N SER A 32 25.97 6.89 -25.86
CA SER A 32 26.46 7.95 -26.74
C SER A 32 25.30 8.35 -27.67
N PRO A 33 25.36 9.51 -28.35
CA PRO A 33 24.30 9.90 -29.29
C PRO A 33 24.00 8.81 -30.33
N MET A 34 25.04 8.16 -30.88
CA MET A 34 24.88 7.05 -31.82
C MET A 34 24.31 5.79 -31.15
N GLY A 35 24.77 5.44 -29.94
CA GLY A 35 24.28 4.27 -29.22
C GLY A 35 22.80 4.39 -28.85
N VAL A 36 22.37 5.59 -28.43
CA VAL A 36 20.96 5.91 -28.18
C VAL A 36 20.14 5.74 -29.45
N GLN A 37 20.59 6.26 -30.58
CA GLN A 37 19.90 6.07 -31.86
C GLN A 37 19.74 4.60 -32.23
N GLN A 38 20.77 3.77 -32.03
CA GLN A 38 20.67 2.33 -32.29
C GLN A 38 19.61 1.65 -31.42
N VAL A 39 19.58 1.94 -30.11
CA VAL A 39 18.59 1.39 -29.19
C VAL A 39 17.17 1.86 -29.57
N LEU A 40 17.01 3.15 -29.91
CA LEU A 40 15.74 3.71 -30.37
C LEU A 40 15.26 3.10 -31.69
N SER A 41 16.14 2.90 -32.66
CA SER A 41 15.79 2.25 -33.92
C SER A 41 15.30 0.82 -33.69
N LYS A 42 15.99 0.06 -32.84
CA LYS A 42 15.52 -1.28 -32.44
C LYS A 42 14.16 -1.19 -31.75
N PHE A 43 13.99 -0.27 -30.79
CA PHE A 43 12.74 -0.05 -30.05
C PHE A 43 11.56 0.24 -30.99
N ASN A 44 11.75 1.13 -31.97
CA ASN A 44 10.72 1.55 -32.91
C ASN A 44 10.31 0.44 -33.90
N ASN A 45 11.18 -0.54 -34.16
CA ASN A 45 10.86 -1.68 -35.01
C ASN A 45 9.94 -2.71 -34.33
N ILE A 46 9.71 -2.59 -33.02
CA ILE A 46 8.81 -3.48 -32.27
C ILE A 46 7.36 -3.01 -32.42
N PRO A 47 6.36 -3.91 -32.47
CA PRO A 47 4.95 -3.52 -32.47
C PRO A 47 4.58 -2.64 -31.27
N LYS A 48 3.77 -1.61 -31.50
CA LYS A 48 3.43 -0.59 -30.47
C LYS A 48 2.79 -1.19 -29.21
N MET A 49 2.02 -2.27 -29.36
CA MET A 49 1.42 -3.00 -28.24
C MET A 49 2.48 -3.66 -27.33
N GLU A 50 3.59 -4.14 -27.89
CA GLU A 50 4.68 -4.72 -27.12
C GLU A 50 5.57 -3.65 -26.48
N GLN A 51 5.75 -2.52 -27.16
CA GLN A 51 6.52 -1.39 -26.63
C GLN A 51 5.93 -0.89 -25.29
N SER A 52 4.60 -0.76 -25.20
CA SER A 52 3.93 -0.21 -24.00
C SER A 52 3.67 -1.23 -22.90
N LYS A 53 3.78 -2.55 -23.18
CA LYS A 53 3.35 -3.63 -22.27
C LYS A 53 3.95 -3.55 -20.85
N LYS A 54 5.18 -3.05 -20.72
CA LYS A 54 5.89 -2.87 -19.44
C LYS A 54 6.45 -1.46 -19.26
N MET A 55 5.98 -0.51 -20.06
CA MET A 55 6.41 0.87 -19.95
C MET A 55 5.67 1.51 -18.78
N GLU A 56 6.42 2.09 -17.85
CA GLU A 56 5.90 2.74 -16.64
C GLU A 56 6.56 4.11 -16.53
N ASN A 57 5.78 5.12 -16.12
CA ASN A 57 6.34 6.42 -15.74
C ASN A 57 6.47 6.49 -14.20
N GLN A 58 7.35 7.37 -13.72
CA GLN A 58 7.64 7.48 -12.29
C GLN A 58 6.40 7.77 -11.45
N GLU A 59 5.56 8.71 -11.89
CA GLU A 59 4.33 9.09 -11.19
C GLU A 59 3.37 7.91 -11.04
N SER A 60 3.13 7.18 -12.13
CA SER A 60 2.25 6.01 -12.14
C SER A 60 2.80 4.86 -11.28
N PHE A 61 4.12 4.66 -11.29
CA PHE A 61 4.77 3.66 -10.45
C PHE A 61 4.61 4.01 -8.96
N LEU A 62 4.90 5.25 -8.58
CA LEU A 62 4.76 5.72 -7.20
C LEU A 62 3.29 5.67 -6.75
N SER A 63 2.36 6.11 -7.60
CA SER A 63 0.93 6.05 -7.32
C SER A 63 0.48 4.61 -7.07
N LYS A 64 0.86 3.66 -7.92
CA LYS A 64 0.58 2.22 -7.73
C LYS A 64 1.14 1.70 -6.40
N LYS A 65 2.34 2.11 -6.01
CA LYS A 65 2.95 1.72 -4.73
C LYS A 65 2.18 2.29 -3.54
N ILE A 66 1.81 3.57 -3.58
CA ILE A 66 1.01 4.22 -2.54
C ILE A 66 -0.33 3.53 -2.39
N THR A 67 -1.05 3.29 -3.49
CA THR A 67 -2.33 2.58 -3.48
C THR A 67 -2.21 1.18 -2.89
N LYS A 68 -1.13 0.45 -3.23
CA LYS A 68 -0.88 -0.89 -2.68
C LYS A 68 -0.70 -0.85 -1.16
N VAL A 69 0.12 0.07 -0.65
CA VAL A 69 0.35 0.22 0.79
C VAL A 69 -0.92 0.66 1.51
N ALA A 70 -1.67 1.61 0.96
CA ALA A 70 -2.95 2.05 1.51
C ALA A 70 -3.97 0.90 1.62
N LYS A 71 -4.04 0.03 0.59
CA LYS A 71 -4.88 -1.18 0.61
C LYS A 71 -4.44 -2.16 1.71
N GLN A 72 -3.14 -2.37 1.87
CA GLN A 72 -2.61 -3.25 2.93
C GLN A 72 -2.95 -2.72 4.32
N LEU A 73 -2.80 -1.41 4.54
CA LEU A 73 -3.17 -0.77 5.80
C LEU A 73 -4.66 -0.96 6.11
N LYS A 74 -5.53 -0.72 5.12
CA LYS A 74 -6.98 -0.93 5.27
C LYS A 74 -7.32 -2.37 5.66
N ASN A 75 -6.67 -3.35 5.03
CA ASN A 75 -6.88 -4.76 5.36
C ASN A 75 -6.42 -5.09 6.79
N HIS A 76 -5.26 -4.60 7.22
CA HIS A 76 -4.79 -4.81 8.58
C HIS A 76 -5.71 -4.18 9.63
N CYS A 77 -6.21 -2.97 9.40
CA CYS A 77 -7.19 -2.37 10.32
C CYS A 77 -8.47 -3.21 10.41
N LYS A 78 -8.94 -3.77 9.29
CA LYS A 78 -10.09 -4.69 9.28
C LYS A 78 -9.81 -5.96 10.08
N GLU A 79 -8.65 -6.57 9.87
CA GLU A 79 -8.23 -7.78 10.61
C GLU A 79 -8.11 -7.53 12.12
N ILE A 80 -7.57 -6.37 12.52
CA ILE A 80 -7.51 -5.96 13.93
C ILE A 80 -8.92 -5.82 14.50
N TRP A 81 -9.79 -5.10 13.80
CA TRP A 81 -11.18 -4.90 14.24
C TRP A 81 -11.94 -6.23 14.37
N GLU A 82 -11.79 -7.14 13.41
CA GLU A 82 -12.40 -8.47 13.46
C GLU A 82 -11.88 -9.31 14.64
N LYS A 83 -10.58 -9.25 14.93
CA LYS A 83 -9.98 -9.92 16.10
C LYS A 83 -10.50 -9.33 17.41
N GLU A 84 -10.57 -8.01 17.52
CA GLU A 84 -11.09 -7.34 18.71
C GLU A 84 -12.57 -7.66 18.94
N MET A 85 -13.39 -7.65 17.88
CA MET A 85 -14.81 -7.99 17.98
C MET A 85 -15.01 -9.44 18.44
N THR A 86 -14.20 -10.37 17.92
CA THR A 86 -14.23 -11.78 18.31
C THR A 86 -13.80 -11.94 19.78
N GLN A 87 -12.71 -11.27 20.18
CA GLN A 87 -12.22 -11.32 21.55
C GLN A 87 -13.27 -10.79 22.53
N CYS A 88 -13.87 -9.64 22.24
CA CYS A 88 -14.95 -9.08 23.05
C CYS A 88 -16.14 -10.04 23.15
N SER A 89 -16.59 -10.61 22.04
CA SER A 89 -17.69 -11.58 22.06
C SER A 89 -17.41 -12.75 23.01
N THR A 90 -16.21 -13.32 22.97
CA THR A 90 -15.84 -14.44 23.86
C THR A 90 -15.76 -14.04 25.34
N THR A 91 -15.24 -12.84 25.66
CA THR A 91 -15.13 -12.38 27.05
C THR A 91 -16.49 -12.09 27.66
N PHE A 92 -17.44 -11.52 26.90
CA PHE A 92 -18.81 -11.29 27.37
C PHE A 92 -19.56 -12.59 27.67
N VAL A 93 -19.44 -13.60 26.79
CA VAL A 93 -20.06 -14.92 27.01
C VAL A 93 -19.49 -15.58 28.27
N ALA A 94 -18.16 -15.63 28.40
CA ALA A 94 -17.51 -16.22 29.56
C ALA A 94 -17.90 -15.50 30.87
N LYS A 95 -18.04 -14.16 30.84
CA LYS A 95 -18.49 -13.38 31.99
C LYS A 95 -19.95 -13.69 32.36
N GLY A 96 -20.85 -13.78 31.37
CA GLY A 96 -22.24 -14.16 31.59
C GLY A 96 -22.40 -15.56 32.20
N ASP A 97 -21.57 -16.52 31.76
CA ASP A 97 -21.54 -17.88 32.34
C ASP A 97 -21.08 -17.89 33.80
N ILE A 98 -20.10 -17.05 34.16
CA ILE A 98 -19.63 -16.90 35.53
C ILE A 98 -20.71 -16.25 36.40
N ASP A 99 -21.31 -15.16 35.93
CA ASP A 99 -22.37 -14.44 36.66
C ASP A 99 -23.58 -15.34 36.92
N MET A 100 -23.97 -16.17 35.94
CA MET A 100 -25.02 -17.18 36.09
C MET A 100 -24.65 -18.25 37.13
N ARG A 101 -23.42 -18.76 37.11
CA ARG A 101 -22.94 -19.74 38.10
C ARG A 101 -22.90 -19.17 39.52
N ILE A 102 -22.46 -17.92 39.69
CA ILE A 102 -22.45 -17.22 40.98
C ILE A 102 -23.88 -17.10 41.52
N ASN A 103 -24.85 -16.75 40.66
CA ASN A 103 -26.25 -16.62 41.04
C ASN A 103 -26.93 -17.95 41.39
N GLU A 104 -26.50 -19.07 40.81
CA GLU A 104 -27.01 -20.39 41.19
C GLU A 104 -26.42 -20.88 42.52
N LEU A 105 -25.11 -20.65 42.75
CA LEU A 105 -24.46 -20.97 44.02
C LEU A 105 -25.01 -20.16 45.20
N SER A 106 -25.47 -18.92 44.97
CA SER A 106 -26.07 -18.09 46.02
C SER A 106 -27.45 -18.58 46.49
N LYS A 107 -28.14 -19.40 45.69
CA LYS A 107 -29.47 -19.95 46.01
C LYS A 107 -29.43 -21.31 46.72
N THR A 108 -28.29 -22.00 46.72
CA THR A 108 -28.17 -23.31 47.39
C THR A 108 -28.01 -23.16 48.91
N PRO A 109 -28.84 -23.80 49.76
CA PRO A 109 -28.70 -23.74 51.21
C PRO A 109 -27.37 -24.36 51.66
N LEU A 110 -26.48 -23.55 52.22
CA LEU A 110 -25.23 -24.00 52.83
C LEU A 110 -25.54 -24.89 54.04
N ASN A 111 -25.21 -26.19 53.92
CA ASN A 111 -25.14 -27.09 55.07
C ASN A 111 -23.91 -26.72 55.92
N PRO A 112 -24.06 -26.26 57.17
CA PRO A 112 -22.97 -25.68 57.92
C PRO A 112 -22.19 -26.75 58.67
N GLN A 113 -21.53 -27.69 57.99
CA GLN A 113 -20.45 -28.46 58.59
C GLN A 113 -19.27 -28.64 57.62
N SER A 114 -18.16 -27.99 57.98
CA SER A 114 -16.80 -28.09 57.44
C SER A 114 -16.56 -27.61 56.00
N ALA A 115 -16.18 -26.33 55.84
CA ALA A 115 -15.12 -25.91 54.90
C ALA A 115 -14.84 -24.40 55.05
N THR A 116 -14.00 -24.04 56.01
CA THR A 116 -13.25 -22.78 55.96
C THR A 116 -12.04 -22.99 55.05
N SER A 117 -12.10 -22.53 53.81
CA SER A 117 -10.88 -22.23 53.06
C SER A 117 -11.10 -20.99 52.20
N SER A 118 -10.37 -19.95 52.59
CA SER A 118 -10.23 -18.64 51.95
C SER A 118 -10.11 -18.70 50.43
N LEU A 119 -11.10 -18.14 49.73
CA LEU A 119 -10.91 -17.67 48.35
C LEU A 119 -10.50 -16.20 48.40
N SER A 120 -9.19 -15.97 48.35
CA SER A 120 -8.62 -14.63 48.15
C SER A 120 -9.06 -14.12 46.78
N SER A 121 -9.95 -13.13 46.76
CA SER A 121 -10.36 -12.42 45.55
C SER A 121 -9.21 -11.51 45.10
N SER A 122 -8.32 -12.05 44.28
CA SER A 122 -7.36 -11.25 43.52
C SER A 122 -8.09 -10.64 42.33
N VAL A 123 -8.65 -9.44 42.52
CA VAL A 123 -9.03 -8.60 41.38
C VAL A 123 -7.76 -7.99 40.80
N VAL A 124 -7.29 -8.53 39.68
CA VAL A 124 -6.30 -7.83 38.85
C VAL A 124 -7.05 -6.69 38.16
N THR A 125 -6.93 -5.49 38.71
CA THR A 125 -7.38 -4.25 38.08
C THR A 125 -6.58 -4.02 36.79
N LEU A 126 -7.15 -4.43 35.66
CA LEU A 126 -6.63 -4.00 34.36
C LEU A 126 -6.83 -2.50 34.23
N ALA A 127 -5.73 -1.77 34.04
CA ALA A 127 -5.77 -0.33 33.83
C ALA A 127 -6.71 0.00 32.65
N PRO A 128 -7.53 1.06 32.74
CA PRO A 128 -8.39 1.46 31.63
C PRO A 128 -7.50 1.80 30.43
N MET A 129 -7.60 1.03 29.35
CA MET A 129 -7.02 1.42 28.08
C MET A 129 -7.79 2.65 27.58
N ILE A 130 -7.09 3.77 27.47
CA ILE A 130 -7.62 4.99 26.85
C ILE A 130 -7.94 4.63 25.40
N MET A 131 -9.22 4.57 25.05
CA MET A 131 -9.63 4.61 23.66
C MET A 131 -9.26 5.98 23.12
N VAL A 132 -8.15 6.06 22.40
CA VAL A 132 -7.92 7.17 21.49
C VAL A 132 -8.90 6.96 20.35
N MET A 133 -10.07 7.58 20.47
CA MET A 133 -10.97 7.75 19.34
C MET A 133 -10.16 8.50 18.28
N PRO A 134 -9.94 7.93 17.08
CA PRO A 134 -9.33 8.70 16.01
C PRO A 134 -10.20 9.92 15.81
N GLU A 135 -9.56 11.09 15.89
CA GLU A 135 -10.19 12.37 15.64
C GLU A 135 -11.05 12.23 14.39
N ALA A 136 -12.35 12.51 14.51
CA ALA A 136 -13.23 12.53 13.36
C ALA A 136 -12.63 13.57 12.41
N MET A 137 -11.92 13.08 11.38
CA MET A 137 -11.36 13.95 10.38
C MET A 137 -12.56 14.58 9.68
N SER A 138 -12.83 15.83 10.06
CA SER A 138 -13.77 16.70 9.41
C SER A 138 -13.51 16.58 7.92
N ARG A 139 -14.49 16.04 7.20
CA ARG A 139 -14.53 16.05 5.74
C ARG A 139 -14.54 17.52 5.31
N THR A 140 -13.37 18.13 5.17
CA THR A 140 -13.24 19.29 4.30
C THR A 140 -13.37 18.75 2.89
N SER A 141 -14.49 19.13 2.28
CA SER A 141 -14.86 18.87 0.89
C SER A 141 -13.62 18.81 -0.02
N THR A 142 -13.40 17.66 -0.64
CA THR A 142 -12.71 17.63 -1.92
C THR A 142 -13.39 16.54 -2.72
N GLU A 143 -14.32 17.01 -3.55
CA GLU A 143 -14.95 16.40 -4.71
C GLU A 143 -15.02 14.88 -4.78
N GLU A 144 -16.26 14.40 -4.88
CA GLU A 144 -16.60 13.10 -5.46
C GLU A 144 -15.78 12.84 -6.73
N ILE A 145 -14.86 11.88 -6.68
CA ILE A 145 -14.51 11.13 -7.88
C ILE A 145 -15.33 9.85 -7.82
N ARG A 146 -16.48 9.94 -8.48
CA ARG A 146 -17.35 8.82 -8.78
C ARG A 146 -16.51 7.69 -9.37
N GLN A 147 -16.72 6.47 -8.87
CA GLN A 147 -16.59 5.30 -9.71
C GLN A 147 -17.52 5.48 -10.91
N THR A 148 -16.98 5.93 -12.02
CA THR A 148 -17.61 5.80 -13.33
C THR A 148 -16.62 5.05 -14.21
N GLU A 149 -17.02 3.83 -14.57
CA GLU A 149 -16.57 3.08 -15.74
C GLU A 149 -15.09 2.69 -15.81
N VAL A 150 -14.82 1.52 -15.19
CA VAL A 150 -13.88 0.55 -15.76
C VAL A 150 -14.48 0.09 -17.09
N ASP A 151 -14.25 0.88 -18.15
CA ASP A 151 -14.26 0.48 -19.56
C ASP A 151 -14.14 1.76 -20.40
N ASN A 152 -12.90 2.25 -20.58
CA ASN A 152 -12.52 3.02 -21.76
C ASN A 152 -11.00 2.92 -21.94
N MET A 153 -10.64 2.10 -22.94
CA MET A 153 -9.34 2.08 -23.57
C MET A 153 -9.15 3.44 -24.27
N GLU A 154 -8.58 4.42 -23.59
CA GLU A 154 -8.12 5.63 -24.27
C GLU A 154 -6.64 5.89 -23.96
N MET A 155 -5.82 5.53 -24.95
CA MET A 155 -4.40 5.85 -25.03
C MET A 155 -4.24 7.36 -25.26
N MET A 156 -4.28 8.14 -24.18
CA MET A 156 -3.93 9.56 -24.23
C MET A 156 -2.41 9.71 -24.38
N ASN A 157 -2.00 9.84 -25.63
CA ASN A 157 -0.67 10.25 -26.04
C ASN A 157 -0.53 11.77 -25.80
N ASN A 158 -0.15 12.18 -24.58
CA ASN A 158 0.09 13.58 -24.27
C ASN A 158 1.52 13.99 -24.64
N ASN A 159 1.72 14.32 -25.91
CA ASN A 159 2.87 15.11 -26.38
C ASN A 159 2.62 16.62 -26.14
N ASN A 160 2.23 17.03 -24.93
CA ASN A 160 2.17 18.45 -24.56
C ASN A 160 3.41 18.82 -23.72
N PRO A 161 4.36 19.63 -24.23
CA PRO A 161 5.57 20.01 -23.48
C PRO A 161 5.34 21.02 -22.35
N GLN A 162 4.11 21.47 -22.11
CA GLN A 162 3.85 22.50 -21.10
C GLN A 162 2.82 22.05 -20.08
N THR A 163 3.31 21.52 -18.95
CA THR A 163 3.00 21.99 -17.58
C THR A 163 3.73 21.16 -16.53
N HIS A 164 4.67 21.80 -15.84
CA HIS A 164 5.00 21.66 -14.41
C HIS A 164 5.75 20.41 -13.88
N VAL A 165 6.92 20.72 -13.27
CA VAL A 165 7.77 19.99 -12.28
C VAL A 165 8.54 18.75 -12.73
N GLY A 166 9.83 18.99 -13.02
CA GLY A 166 10.95 18.23 -12.47
C GLY A 166 11.26 16.86 -13.08
N GLY A 167 12.23 16.85 -14.01
CA GLY A 167 13.02 15.66 -14.34
C GLY A 167 12.38 14.71 -15.35
N ASN A 168 12.33 15.11 -16.62
CA ASN A 168 11.94 14.20 -17.69
C ASN A 168 13.16 13.35 -18.08
N GLU A 169 13.46 12.32 -17.29
CA GLU A 169 14.39 11.25 -17.66
C GLU A 169 13.63 10.17 -18.43
N ILE A 170 14.00 9.94 -19.68
CA ILE A 170 13.47 8.83 -20.48
C ILE A 170 14.50 7.71 -20.44
N VAL A 171 14.16 6.61 -19.77
CA VAL A 171 14.97 5.39 -19.75
C VAL A 171 14.26 4.31 -20.57
N ILE A 172 14.94 3.77 -21.57
CA ILE A 172 14.47 2.64 -22.38
C ILE A 172 15.40 1.47 -22.12
N ALA A 173 14.83 0.33 -21.72
CA ALA A 173 15.56 -0.87 -21.36
C ALA A 173 14.86 -2.10 -21.97
N ARG A 174 15.58 -2.93 -22.72
CA ARG A 174 15.02 -4.15 -23.34
C ARG A 174 15.99 -5.32 -23.31
N ASN A 175 15.50 -6.49 -22.90
CA ASN A 175 16.25 -7.74 -23.01
C ASN A 175 16.62 -8.04 -24.47
N ARG A 176 17.85 -8.49 -24.67
CA ARG A 176 18.28 -9.08 -25.94
C ARG A 176 17.43 -10.35 -26.16
N ALA A 177 16.74 -10.41 -27.30
CA ALA A 177 16.03 -11.61 -27.74
C ALA A 177 17.01 -12.61 -28.36
#